data_AF-Q4VY95-F1
#
_entry.id   AF-Q4VY95-F1
#
_cell.length_a   1.000
_cell.length_b   1.000
_cell.length_c   1.000
_cell.angle_alpha   90.00
_cell.angle_beta   90.00
_cell.angle_gamma   90.00
#
_symmetry.space_group_name_H-M   'P 1'
#
loop_
_entity.id
_entity.type
_entity.pdbx_description
1 polymer ?
#
loop_
_entity_poly.entity_id
_entity_poly.type
_entity_poly.pdbx_seq_one_letter_code
_entity_poly.pdbx_strand_id
1 'polypeptide(L)'
;ACKNYDGDVQSDLLAQGFGSLGLMTSVLLSGDGKTLEAEAAHGTVTRHFRLHQKGEETSTNSIASIFAWTRGLEHRAKLDGNEKLLCFAHKLEAACIETVESGKMTKDLAILIHGPKVSREFYL
;
A
#
# COMPACT_ATOMS: atom_id res chain seq x y z
N ALA A 1 -6.58 -10.39 17.06
CA ALA A 1 -6.83 -9.17 17.88
C ALA A 1 -5.64 -8.98 18.80
N CYS A 2 -4.93 -7.87 18.65
CA CYS A 2 -3.69 -7.57 19.36
C CYS A 2 -3.90 -6.33 20.23
N LYS A 3 -3.14 -6.20 21.32
CA LYS A 3 -3.05 -4.91 22.03
C LYS A 3 -2.29 -3.92 21.14
N ASN A 4 -2.37 -2.62 21.46
CA ASN A 4 -1.81 -1.56 20.63
C ASN A 4 -0.34 -1.81 20.23
N TYR A 5 0.55 -1.98 21.22
CA TYR A 5 1.98 -2.25 20.96
C TYR A 5 2.24 -3.57 20.24
N ASP A 6 1.51 -4.63 20.59
CA ASP A 6 1.66 -5.93 19.93
C ASP A 6 1.21 -5.85 18.46
N GLY A 7 0.17 -5.06 18.17
CA GLY A 7 -0.34 -4.84 16.81
C GLY A 7 0.67 -4.09 15.96
N ASP A 8 1.21 -2.99 16.47
CA ASP A 8 2.23 -2.17 15.80
C ASP A 8 3.44 -3.03 15.38
N VAL A 9 4.09 -3.70 16.34
CA VAL A 9 5.29 -4.50 16.07
C VAL A 9 5.02 -5.73 15.18
N GLN A 10 3.92 -6.44 15.41
CA GLN A 10 3.64 -7.68 14.66
C GLN A 10 3.09 -7.40 13.25
N SER A 11 2.43 -6.26 13.04
CA SER A 11 1.93 -5.87 11.72
C SER A 11 3.08 -5.67 10.72
N ASP A 12 4.15 -5.00 11.13
CA ASP A 12 5.35 -4.84 10.31
C ASP A 12 6.01 -6.18 9.95
N LEU A 13 6.09 -7.10 10.91
CA LEU A 13 6.63 -8.45 10.69
C LEU A 13 5.80 -9.22 9.65
N LEU A 14 4.47 -9.16 9.76
CA LEU A 14 3.57 -9.80 8.80
C LEU A 14 3.71 -9.15 7.42
N ALA A 15 3.69 -7.83 7.32
CA ALA A 15 3.81 -7.10 6.06
C ALA A 15 5.10 -7.45 5.32
N GLN A 16 6.22 -7.50 6.04
CA GLN A 16 7.50 -7.91 5.47
C GLN A 16 7.50 -9.39 5.06
N GLY A 17 6.84 -10.26 5.82
CA GLY A 17 6.66 -11.68 5.50
C GLY A 17 5.78 -11.94 4.27
N PHE A 18 4.82 -11.07 3.98
CA PHE A 18 4.01 -11.09 2.75
C PHE A 18 4.64 -10.33 1.58
N GLY A 19 5.87 -9.83 1.75
CA GLY A 19 6.71 -9.28 0.69
C GLY A 19 7.22 -7.88 1.00
N SER A 20 6.33 -6.91 1.14
CA SER A 20 6.70 -5.51 1.34
C SER A 20 5.65 -4.78 2.18
N LEU A 21 6.12 -3.85 3.03
CA LEU A 21 5.26 -2.90 3.74
C LEU A 21 4.35 -2.10 2.78
N GLY A 22 4.77 -1.92 1.52
CA GLY A 22 3.99 -1.27 0.47
C GLY A 22 2.76 -2.06 -0.01
N LEU A 23 2.58 -3.31 0.45
CA LEU A 23 1.44 -4.17 0.14
C LEU A 23 0.44 -4.27 1.29
N MET A 24 0.65 -3.56 2.40
CA MET A 24 -0.23 -3.58 3.56
C MET A 24 -1.13 -2.34 3.63
N THR A 25 -2.40 -2.55 3.93
CA THR A 25 -3.38 -1.50 4.22
C THR A 25 -3.63 -1.40 5.73
N SER A 26 -3.75 -0.18 6.25
CA SER A 26 -4.20 0.08 7.62
C SER A 26 -5.56 0.77 7.60
N VAL A 27 -6.49 0.27 8.41
CA VAL A 27 -7.85 0.82 8.52
C VAL A 27 -8.27 0.83 9.98
N LEU A 28 -8.62 2.00 10.50
CA LEU A 28 -9.18 2.20 11.82
C LEU A 28 -10.70 2.33 11.72
N LEU A 29 -11.44 1.39 12.31
CA LEU A 29 -12.90 1.41 12.38
C LEU A 29 -13.36 1.76 13.79
N SER A 30 -14.21 2.78 13.90
CA SER A 30 -14.85 3.15 15.17
C SER A 30 -15.85 2.08 15.63
N GLY A 31 -16.13 2.04 16.95
CA GLY A 31 -17.09 1.10 17.54
C GLY A 31 -18.53 1.26 17.04
N ASP A 32 -18.85 2.39 16.39
CA ASP A 32 -20.15 2.61 15.72
C ASP A 32 -20.28 1.92 14.36
N GLY A 33 -19.17 1.37 13.82
CA GLY A 33 -19.11 0.76 12.49
C GLY A 33 -19.32 1.73 11.32
N LYS A 34 -19.35 3.05 11.57
CA LYS A 34 -19.63 4.10 10.58
C LYS A 34 -18.44 5.00 10.32
N THR A 35 -17.64 5.29 11.34
CA THR A 35 -16.48 6.16 11.18
C THR A 35 -15.26 5.31 10.86
N LEU A 36 -14.60 5.61 9.74
CA LEU A 36 -13.44 4.88 9.24
C LEU A 36 -12.33 5.87 8.88
N GLU A 37 -11.11 5.53 9.28
CA GLU A 37 -9.88 6.17 8.85
C GLU A 37 -9.03 5.10 8.12
N ALA A 38 -8.42 5.48 7.00
CA ALA A 38 -7.64 4.59 6.16
C ALA A 38 -6.31 5.24 5.80
N GLU A 39 -5.23 4.52 6.06
CA GLU A 39 -3.86 4.99 5.86
C GLU A 39 -2.97 3.88 5.27
N ALA A 40 -1.81 4.29 4.77
CA ALA A 40 -0.75 3.34 4.45
C ALA A 40 -0.11 2.86 5.76
N ALA A 41 0.18 1.56 5.88
CA ALA A 41 0.81 1.03 7.09
C ALA A 41 2.28 1.47 7.27
N HIS A 42 2.90 2.03 6.24
CA HIS A 42 4.28 2.50 6.30
C HIS A 42 4.38 3.98 6.67
N GLY A 43 5.51 4.37 7.28
CA GLY A 43 5.83 5.78 7.53
C GLY A 43 6.18 6.57 6.25
N THR A 44 6.75 7.77 6.42
CA THR A 44 7.01 8.74 5.33
C THR A 44 8.17 8.39 4.39
N VAL A 45 8.77 7.21 4.53
CA VAL A 45 9.89 6.73 3.70
C VAL A 45 11.03 7.76 3.60
N THR A 46 11.42 8.34 4.74
CA THR A 46 12.39 9.46 4.84
C THR A 46 13.67 9.23 4.06
N ARG A 47 14.18 7.99 4.01
CA ARG A 47 15.37 7.64 3.23
C ARG A 47 15.20 7.99 1.75
N HIS A 48 14.09 7.60 1.13
CA HIS A 48 13.81 7.92 -0.27
C HIS A 48 13.60 9.42 -0.45
N PHE A 49 12.93 10.08 0.50
CA PHE A 49 12.75 11.52 0.45
C PHE A 49 14.08 12.29 0.45
N ARG A 50 15.09 11.84 1.21
CA ARG A 50 16.44 12.46 1.18
C ARG A 50 17.16 12.28 -0.17
N LEU A 51 16.95 11.17 -0.87
CA LEU A 51 17.47 10.96 -2.23
C LEU A 51 16.77 11.88 -3.23
N HIS A 52 15.43 11.95 -3.14
CA HIS A 52 14.63 12.89 -3.93
C HIS A 52 15.08 14.36 -3.75
N GLN A 53 15.37 14.81 -2.53
CA GLN A 53 15.88 16.16 -2.27
C GLN A 53 17.22 16.46 -2.95
N LYS A 54 18.02 15.43 -3.25
CA LYS A 54 19.29 15.55 -3.98
C LYS A 54 19.11 15.46 -5.50
N GLY A 55 17.89 15.27 -5.99
CA GLY A 55 17.60 15.01 -7.40
C GLY A 55 17.95 13.58 -7.84
N GLU A 56 18.17 12.67 -6.89
CA GLU A 56 18.44 11.27 -7.19
C GLU A 56 17.13 10.51 -7.51
N GLU A 57 17.23 9.48 -8.34
CA GLU A 57 16.12 8.61 -8.70
C GLU A 57 15.65 7.78 -7.48
N THR A 58 14.33 7.59 -7.35
CA THR A 58 13.73 6.79 -6.28
C THR A 58 12.67 5.85 -6.83
N SER A 59 12.51 4.69 -6.19
CA SER A 59 11.47 3.70 -6.53
C SER A 59 10.74 3.33 -5.25
N THR A 60 9.84 4.22 -4.81
CA THR A 60 8.98 4.03 -3.64
C THR A 60 7.68 3.38 -4.08
N ASN A 61 7.30 2.26 -3.46
CA ASN A 61 6.02 1.61 -3.71
C ASN A 61 4.85 2.50 -3.25
N SER A 62 3.94 2.83 -4.16
CA SER A 62 2.78 3.69 -3.90
C SER A 62 1.48 2.92 -3.66
N ILE A 63 1.49 1.58 -3.76
CA ILE A 63 0.27 0.75 -3.71
C ILE A 63 -0.48 0.92 -2.39
N ALA A 64 0.19 0.80 -1.24
CA ALA A 64 -0.45 1.02 0.06
C ALA A 64 -1.11 2.41 0.19
N SER A 65 -0.47 3.46 -0.35
CA SER A 65 -1.02 4.82 -0.36
C SER A 65 -2.24 4.95 -1.29
N ILE A 66 -2.23 4.27 -2.44
CA ILE A 66 -3.39 4.18 -3.33
C ILE A 66 -4.53 3.42 -2.64
N PHE A 67 -4.22 2.33 -1.94
CA PHE A 67 -5.21 1.52 -1.26
C PHE A 67 -5.84 2.26 -0.07
N ALA A 68 -5.10 3.13 0.62
CA ALA A 68 -5.68 4.03 1.62
C ALA A 68 -6.82 4.88 1.02
N TRP A 69 -6.61 5.44 -0.19
CA TRP A 69 -7.65 6.17 -0.92
C TRP A 69 -8.82 5.28 -1.31
N THR A 70 -8.57 4.12 -1.95
CA THR A 70 -9.66 3.26 -2.44
C THR A 70 -10.50 2.72 -1.28
N ARG A 71 -9.90 2.41 -0.13
CA ARG A 71 -10.64 1.96 1.06
C ARG A 71 -11.52 3.05 1.66
N GLY A 72 -11.02 4.29 1.71
CA GLY A 72 -11.84 5.44 2.09
C GLY A 72 -13.01 5.67 1.13
N LEU A 73 -12.77 5.58 -0.18
CA LEU A 73 -13.81 5.73 -1.22
C LEU A 73 -14.83 4.58 -1.20
N GLU A 74 -14.38 3.35 -0.99
CA GLU A 74 -15.24 2.17 -0.84
C GLU A 74 -16.18 2.35 0.37
N HIS A 75 -15.65 2.79 1.50
CA HIS A 75 -16.46 3.06 2.69
C HIS A 75 -17.49 4.16 2.46
N ARG A 76 -17.09 5.28 1.84
CA ARG A 76 -18.00 6.36 1.45
C ARG A 76 -19.09 5.86 0.51
N ALA A 77 -18.72 5.05 -0.49
CA ALA A 77 -19.64 4.46 -1.44
C ALA A 77 -20.70 3.58 -0.76
N LYS A 78 -20.31 2.77 0.23
CA LYS A 78 -21.23 1.93 1.01
C LYS A 78 -22.21 2.77 1.83
N LEU A 79 -21.73 3.83 2.48
CA LEU A 79 -22.59 4.73 3.26
C LEU A 79 -23.62 5.47 2.40
N ASP A 80 -23.26 5.78 1.14
CA ASP A 80 -24.11 6.53 0.20
C ASP A 80 -24.95 5.66 -0.74
N GLY A 81 -24.75 4.34 -0.74
CA GLY A 81 -25.34 3.45 -1.75
C GLY A 81 -24.84 3.76 -3.17
N ASN A 82 -23.60 4.22 -3.33
CA ASN A 82 -23.03 4.66 -4.59
C ASN A 82 -22.22 3.55 -5.30
N GLU A 83 -22.91 2.71 -6.06
CA GLU A 83 -22.34 1.59 -6.84
C GLU A 83 -21.23 2.04 -7.82
N LYS A 84 -21.34 3.24 -8.40
CA LYS A 84 -20.34 3.74 -9.36
C LYS A 84 -19.00 4.01 -8.67
N LEU A 85 -19.05 4.62 -7.49
CA LEU A 85 -17.84 4.88 -6.70
C LEU A 85 -17.23 3.58 -6.17
N LEU A 86 -18.07 2.63 -5.74
CA LEU A 86 -17.64 1.30 -5.32
C LEU A 86 -16.90 0.57 -6.45
N CYS A 87 -17.48 0.57 -7.65
CA CYS A 87 -16.87 -0.02 -8.84
C CYS A 87 -15.53 0.65 -9.21
N PHE A 88 -15.44 1.98 -9.10
CA PHE A 88 -14.19 2.70 -9.33
C PHE A 88 -13.09 2.27 -8.36
N ALA A 89 -13.38 2.22 -7.07
CA ALA A 89 -12.40 1.81 -6.05
C ALA A 89 -11.85 0.40 -6.33
N HIS A 90 -12.73 -0.57 -6.59
CA HIS A 90 -12.31 -1.95 -6.92
C HIS A 90 -11.50 -2.04 -8.21
N LYS A 91 -11.87 -1.29 -9.25
CA LYS A 91 -11.12 -1.27 -10.52
C LYS A 91 -9.72 -0.67 -10.34
N LEU A 92 -9.57 0.36 -9.52
CA LEU A 92 -8.26 0.95 -9.25
C LEU A 92 -7.35 -0.02 -8.49
N GLU A 93 -7.88 -0.74 -7.50
CA GLU A 93 -7.13 -1.78 -6.80
C GLU A 93 -6.72 -2.93 -7.74
N ALA A 94 -7.65 -3.41 -8.56
CA ALA A 94 -7.37 -4.45 -9.55
C ALA A 94 -6.28 -4.01 -10.53
N ALA A 95 -6.35 -2.77 -11.04
CA ALA A 95 -5.33 -2.23 -11.94
C ALA A 95 -3.93 -2.16 -11.30
N CYS A 96 -3.82 -1.89 -10.00
CA CYS A 96 -2.54 -1.92 -9.29
C CYS A 96 -1.96 -3.34 -9.24
N ILE A 97 -2.80 -4.32 -8.94
CA ILE A 97 -2.41 -5.75 -8.89
C ILE A 97 -1.98 -6.22 -10.29
N GLU A 98 -2.83 -6.00 -11.30
CA GLU A 98 -2.56 -6.37 -12.69
C GLU A 98 -1.28 -5.71 -13.23
N THR A 99 -0.99 -4.48 -12.82
CA THR A 99 0.26 -3.78 -13.19
C THR A 99 1.48 -4.55 -12.67
N VAL A 100 1.48 -4.95 -11.40
CA VAL A 100 2.56 -5.73 -10.80
C VAL A 100 2.67 -7.12 -11.44
N GLU A 101 1.54 -7.81 -11.63
CA GLU A 101 1.48 -9.14 -12.27
C GLU A 101 1.94 -9.11 -13.73
N SER A 102 1.76 -7.98 -14.43
CA SER A 102 2.29 -7.76 -15.79
C SER A 102 3.81 -7.53 -15.83
N GLY A 103 4.49 -7.55 -14.67
CA GLY A 103 5.94 -7.35 -14.54
C GLY A 103 6.36 -5.90 -14.30
N LYS A 104 5.42 -4.96 -14.18
CA LYS A 104 5.72 -3.55 -13.91
C LYS A 104 5.61 -3.29 -12.41
N MET A 105 6.75 -3.21 -11.74
CA MET A 105 6.78 -3.08 -10.28
C MET A 105 7.91 -2.18 -9.80
N THR A 106 7.83 -1.75 -8.54
CA THR A 106 8.87 -0.96 -7.88
C THR A 106 9.99 -1.86 -7.35
N LYS A 107 11.12 -1.24 -7.00
CA LYS A 107 12.36 -1.94 -6.62
C LYS A 107 12.18 -2.91 -5.45
N ASP A 108 11.35 -2.56 -4.46
CA ASP A 108 11.05 -3.41 -3.32
C ASP A 108 10.43 -4.75 -3.75
N LEU A 109 9.48 -4.73 -4.69
CA LEU A 109 8.84 -5.94 -5.20
C LEU A 109 9.78 -6.75 -6.09
N ALA A 110 10.56 -6.09 -6.94
CA ALA A 110 11.52 -6.78 -7.82
C ALA A 110 12.62 -7.49 -7.02
N ILE A 111 13.04 -6.95 -5.87
CA ILE A 111 13.99 -7.61 -4.95
C ILE A 111 13.44 -8.93 -4.43
N LEU A 112 12.12 -9.06 -4.23
CA LEU A 112 11.51 -10.31 -3.75
C LEU A 112 11.58 -11.43 -4.79
N ILE A 113 11.50 -11.08 -6.08
CA ILE A 113 11.51 -12.04 -7.18
C ILE A 113 12.95 -12.39 -7.60
N HIS A 114 13.81 -11.38 -7.72
CA HIS A 114 15.14 -11.51 -8.34
C HIS A 114 16.30 -11.47 -7.33
N GLY A 115 16.00 -11.23 -6.05
CA GLY A 115 16.99 -11.11 -4.99
C GLY A 115 17.66 -9.73 -4.89
N PRO A 116 18.63 -9.57 -3.96
CA PRO A 116 19.18 -8.26 -3.58
C PRO A 116 20.03 -7.58 -4.66
N LYS A 117 20.45 -8.31 -5.70
CA LYS A 117 21.24 -7.80 -6.83
C LYS A 117 20.37 -7.61 -8.08
N VAL A 118 19.13 -7.16 -7.90
CA VAL A 118 18.20 -6.93 -9.01
C VAL A 118 18.71 -5.84 -9.96
N SER A 119 18.68 -6.12 -11.26
CA SER A 119 19.01 -5.15 -12.31
C SER A 119 17.89 -4.12 -12.52
N ARG A 120 18.23 -2.94 -13.03
CA ARG A 120 17.28 -1.86 -13.31
C ARG A 120 16.20 -2.26 -14.31
N GLU A 121 16.46 -3.23 -15.19
CA GLU A 121 15.48 -3.73 -16.17
C GLU A 121 14.24 -4.38 -15.55
N PHE A 122 14.29 -4.78 -14.28
CA PHE A 122 13.20 -5.48 -13.59
C PHE A 122 12.29 -4.57 -12.76
N TYR A 123 12.55 -3.25 -12.70
CA TYR A 123 11.71 -2.34 -11.91
C TYR A 123 11.68 -0.90 -12.44
N LEU A 124 10.55 -0.23 -12.19
CA LEU A 124 10.28 1.17 -12.52
C LEU A 124 10.90 2.14 -11.51
#